data_AF-A0A098E6Q2-F1
#
_entry.id   AF-A0A098E6Q2-F1
#
_cell.length_a   1.000
_cell.length_b   1.000
_cell.length_c   1.000
_cell.angle_alpha   90.00
_cell.angle_beta   90.00
_cell.angle_gamma   90.00
#
_symmetry.space_group_name_H-M   'P 1'
#
loop_
_entity.id
_entity.type
_entity.pdbx_description
1 polymer ?
#
loop_
_entity_poly.entity_id
_entity_poly.type
_entity_poly.pdbx_seq_one_letter_code
_entity_poly.pdbx_strand_id
1 'polypeptide(L)'
;MRIRKIGNETFLTYKGKRLDAEAKTREEIEIKCGEEISEILTRLGFKAVANVKKSRTEYLFENLHICVDDVEQLGNFVEIEGKKLTDNDKIFEILKFFGIEKSESIIKSYPELLTEKNLR
;
A
#
# COMPACT_ATOMS: atom_id res chain seq x y z
N MET A 1 -11.96 2.26 2.14
CA MET A 1 -11.61 3.64 2.55
C MET A 1 -10.46 3.58 3.54
N ARG A 2 -9.57 4.58 3.53
CA ARG A 2 -8.36 4.63 4.38
C ARG A 2 -8.15 6.05 4.87
N ILE A 3 -7.83 6.21 6.15
CA ILE A 3 -7.20 7.43 6.66
C ILE A 3 -5.69 7.17 6.74
N ARG A 4 -4.88 8.12 6.28
CA ARG A 4 -3.41 8.07 6.34
C ARG A 4 -2.89 9.34 6.99
N LYS A 5 -1.98 9.20 7.97
CA LYS A 5 -1.26 10.32 8.59
C LYS A 5 0.21 10.25 8.19
N ILE A 6 0.77 11.38 7.72
CA ILE A 6 2.19 11.53 7.37
C ILE A 6 2.69 12.78 8.08
N GLY A 7 3.54 12.61 9.10
CA GLY A 7 3.89 13.72 9.98
C GLY A 7 2.64 14.36 10.58
N ASN A 8 2.42 15.65 10.25
CA ASN A 8 1.26 16.42 10.71
C ASN A 8 0.13 16.50 9.68
N GLU A 9 0.24 15.83 8.54
CA GLU A 9 -0.77 15.86 7.48
C GLU A 9 -1.65 14.62 7.53
N THR A 10 -2.95 14.82 7.32
CA THR A 10 -3.95 13.74 7.27
C THR A 10 -4.61 13.69 5.90
N PHE A 11 -4.79 12.47 5.40
CA PHE A 11 -5.37 12.19 4.09
C PHE A 11 -6.50 11.16 4.22
N LEU A 12 -7.55 11.36 3.44
CA LEU A 12 -8.62 10.40 3.23
C LEU A 12 -8.51 9.83 1.83
N THR A 13 -8.45 8.51 1.72
CA THR A 13 -8.41 7.81 0.44
C THR A 13 -9.63 6.91 0.27
N TYR A 14 -10.42 7.14 -0.77
CA TYR A 14 -11.32 6.14 -1.32
C TYR A 14 -10.52 5.20 -2.22
N LYS A 15 -10.71 3.89 -2.03
CA LYS A 15 -10.13 2.85 -2.87
C LYS A 15 -11.30 2.05 -3.44
N GLY A 16 -11.49 2.12 -4.75
CA GLY A 16 -12.53 1.40 -5.48
C GLY A 16 -12.28 -0.12 -5.51
N LYS A 17 -13.12 -0.82 -6.27
CA LYS A 17 -12.96 -2.26 -6.51
C LYS A 17 -11.67 -2.51 -7.32
N ARG A 18 -11.02 -3.64 -7.07
CA ARG A 18 -9.88 -4.08 -7.89
C ARG A 18 -10.38 -4.33 -9.32
N LEU A 19 -9.61 -3.88 -10.31
CA LEU A 19 -9.90 -4.10 -11.74
C LEU A 19 -9.47 -5.49 -12.21
N ASP A 20 -8.47 -6.06 -11.55
CA ASP A 20 -7.89 -7.38 -11.83
C ASP A 20 -7.66 -8.13 -10.50
N ALA A 21 -7.73 -9.46 -10.53
CA ALA A 21 -7.41 -10.31 -9.38
C ALA A 21 -5.90 -10.46 -9.16
N GLU A 22 -5.10 -10.37 -10.23
CA GLU A 22 -3.65 -10.58 -10.21
C GLU A 22 -2.88 -9.29 -9.86
N ALA A 23 -3.51 -8.13 -10.02
CA ALA A 23 -2.90 -6.83 -9.73
C ALA A 23 -3.68 -6.04 -8.66
N LYS A 24 -2.97 -5.16 -7.94
CA LYS A 24 -3.59 -4.27 -6.94
C LYS A 24 -4.27 -3.04 -7.55
N THR A 25 -4.32 -2.95 -8.88
CA THR A 25 -4.86 -1.83 -9.68
C THR A 25 -6.34 -1.57 -9.39
N ARG A 26 -6.67 -0.31 -9.07
CA ARG A 26 -8.03 0.16 -8.76
C ARG A 26 -8.11 1.68 -8.87
N GLU A 27 -9.32 2.22 -8.94
CA GLU A 27 -9.55 3.66 -8.77
C GLU A 27 -9.19 4.09 -7.34
N GLU A 28 -8.42 5.16 -7.23
CA GLU A 28 -8.11 5.80 -5.96
C GLU A 28 -8.40 7.29 -6.03
N ILE A 29 -9.13 7.81 -5.05
CA ILE A 29 -9.39 9.24 -4.87
C ILE A 29 -8.83 9.60 -3.52
N GLU A 30 -7.84 10.48 -3.49
CA GLU A 30 -7.19 10.95 -2.26
C GLU A 30 -7.35 12.44 -2.08
N ILE A 31 -7.70 12.85 -0.86
CA ILE A 31 -7.79 14.26 -0.48
C ILE A 31 -7.04 14.49 0.83
N LYS A 32 -6.43 15.67 0.97
CA LYS A 32 -5.95 16.18 2.25
C LYS A 32 -7.15 16.63 3.10
N CYS A 33 -7.15 16.32 4.39
CA CYS A 33 -8.24 16.66 5.30
C CYS A 33 -7.72 16.93 6.73
N GLY A 34 -8.62 17.39 7.60
CA GLY A 34 -8.34 17.57 9.04
C GLY A 34 -8.32 16.25 9.80
N GLU A 35 -7.74 16.27 11.01
CA GLU A 35 -7.65 15.08 11.88
C GLU A 35 -9.04 14.61 12.37
N GLU A 36 -10.02 15.51 12.35
CA GLU A 36 -11.41 15.27 12.72
C GLU A 36 -12.12 14.27 11.81
N ILE A 37 -11.54 13.94 10.64
CA ILE A 37 -12.13 12.99 9.69
C ILE A 37 -12.38 11.62 10.33
N SER A 38 -11.53 11.19 11.26
CA SER A 38 -11.71 9.91 11.96
C SER A 38 -12.99 9.91 12.81
N GLU A 39 -13.28 11.02 13.49
CA GLU A 39 -14.48 11.18 14.31
C GLU A 39 -15.74 11.24 13.41
N ILE A 40 -15.67 11.99 12.31
CA ILE A 40 -16.76 12.08 11.32
C ILE A 40 -17.12 10.69 10.79
N LEU A 41 -16.13 9.92 10.34
CA LEU A 41 -16.37 8.58 9.80
C LEU A 41 -16.95 7.63 10.86
N THR A 42 -16.47 7.72 12.10
CA THR A 42 -17.00 6.93 13.21
C THR A 42 -18.48 7.23 13.45
N ARG A 43 -18.88 8.51 13.46
CA ARG A 43 -20.28 8.92 13.60
C ARG A 43 -21.17 8.52 12.42
N LEU A 44 -20.59 8.44 11.22
CA LEU A 44 -21.28 7.91 10.03
C LEU A 44 -21.39 6.37 10.03
N GLY A 45 -20.90 5.70 11.07
CA GLY A 45 -21.02 4.25 11.25
C GLY A 45 -19.88 3.44 10.66
N PHE A 46 -18.81 4.07 10.19
CA PHE A 46 -17.60 3.35 9.79
C PHE A 46 -16.86 2.83 11.02
N LYS A 47 -16.21 1.67 10.87
CA LYS A 47 -15.37 1.05 11.89
C LYS A 47 -13.95 0.90 11.36
N ALA A 48 -12.97 1.22 12.18
CA ALA A 48 -11.58 0.93 11.87
C ALA A 48 -11.36 -0.58 11.84
N VAL A 49 -10.85 -1.12 10.74
CA VAL A 49 -10.63 -2.56 10.54
C VAL A 49 -9.17 -2.97 10.71
N ALA A 50 -8.23 -2.05 10.49
CA ALA A 50 -6.80 -2.29 10.63
C ALA A 50 -6.07 -0.96 10.84
N ASN A 51 -4.98 -1.00 11.60
CA ASN A 51 -4.03 0.10 11.71
C ASN A 51 -2.67 -0.39 11.20
N VAL A 52 -2.15 0.27 10.16
CA VAL A 52 -0.85 -0.07 9.56
C VAL A 52 0.09 1.09 9.85
N LYS A 53 1.14 0.82 10.63
CA LYS A 53 2.24 1.75 10.87
C LYS A 53 3.49 1.25 10.16
N LYS A 54 4.15 2.14 9.42
CA LYS A 54 5.33 1.82 8.64
C LYS A 54 6.21 3.03 8.40
N SER A 55 7.49 2.78 8.15
CA SER A 55 8.35 3.75 7.47
C SER A 55 8.43 3.38 5.99
N ARG A 56 8.52 4.40 5.11
CA ARG A 56 8.61 4.20 3.66
C ARG A 56 9.73 5.07 3.11
N THR A 57 10.57 4.48 2.27
CA THR A 57 11.49 5.20 1.40
C THR A 57 11.05 5.02 -0.05
N GLU A 58 10.83 6.14 -0.74
CA GLU A 58 10.36 6.14 -2.13
C GLU A 58 11.52 6.49 -3.07
N TYR A 59 11.62 5.73 -4.16
CA TYR A 59 12.55 5.98 -5.25
C TYR A 59 11.78 6.06 -6.56
N LEU A 60 12.21 6.99 -7.41
CA LEU A 60 11.78 7.03 -8.80
C LEU A 60 12.97 6.58 -9.65
N PHE A 61 12.81 5.44 -10.32
CA PHE A 61 13.81 4.92 -11.25
C PHE A 61 13.17 4.76 -12.62
N GLU A 62 13.55 5.65 -13.54
CA GLU A 62 12.90 5.78 -14.85
C GLU A 62 11.37 5.98 -14.72
N ASN A 63 10.57 5.00 -15.17
CA ASN A 63 9.10 5.01 -15.11
C ASN A 63 8.54 4.22 -13.92
N LEU A 64 9.42 3.69 -13.06
CA LEU A 64 9.05 2.83 -11.94
C LEU A 64 9.07 3.61 -10.63
N HIS A 65 7.99 3.46 -9.87
CA HIS A 65 7.92 3.88 -8.48
C HIS A 65 8.27 2.69 -7.60
N ILE A 66 9.36 2.81 -6.85
CA ILE A 66 9.84 1.78 -5.94
C ILE A 66 9.64 2.29 -4.51
N CYS A 67 8.91 1.54 -3.70
CA CYS A 67 8.69 1.85 -2.29
C CYS A 67 9.28 0.75 -1.43
N VAL A 68 10.28 1.07 -0.62
CA VAL A 68 10.82 0.18 0.40
C VAL A 68 10.12 0.50 1.72
N ASP A 69 9.40 -0.49 2.25
CA ASP A 69 8.59 -0.35 3.45
C ASP A 69 9.17 -1.20 4.59
N ASP A 70 9.34 -0.61 5.76
CA ASP A 70 9.45 -1.34 7.03
C ASP A 70 8.13 -1.21 7.78
N VAL A 71 7.37 -2.30 7.81
CA VAL A 71 6.01 -2.35 8.34
C VAL A 71 6.02 -2.96 9.73
N GLU A 72 5.52 -2.19 10.71
CA GLU A 72 5.44 -2.63 12.09
C GLU A 72 4.67 -3.95 12.16
N GLN A 73 5.28 -4.96 12.81
CA GLN A 73 4.78 -6.33 12.95
C GLN A 73 4.79 -7.20 11.69
N LEU A 74 5.08 -6.70 10.49
CA LEU A 74 5.15 -7.52 9.28
C LEU A 74 6.58 -7.64 8.70
N GLY A 75 7.48 -6.71 9.01
CA GLY A 75 8.85 -6.68 8.50
C GLY A 75 8.98 -5.86 7.22
N ASN A 76 10.00 -6.19 6.43
CA ASN A 76 10.40 -5.40 5.26
C ASN A 76 9.71 -5.87 3.98
N PHE A 77 9.31 -4.91 3.15
CA PHE A 77 8.69 -5.14 1.85
C PHE A 77 9.25 -4.18 0.80
N VAL A 78 9.19 -4.59 -0.46
CA VAL A 78 9.39 -3.70 -1.60
C VAL A 78 8.15 -3.74 -2.49
N GLU A 79 7.58 -2.57 -2.79
CA GLU A 79 6.54 -2.40 -3.79
C GLU A 79 7.16 -1.75 -5.02
N ILE A 80 6.96 -2.34 -6.20
CA ILE A 80 7.46 -1.80 -7.48
C ILE A 80 6.25 -1.63 -8.40
N GLU A 81 5.97 -0.38 -8.77
CA GLU A 81 4.84 -0.03 -9.62
C GLU A 81 5.33 0.63 -10.91
N GLY A 82 4.98 0.04 -12.06
CA GLY A 82 5.19 0.64 -13.37
C GLY A 82 3.98 1.40 -13.87
N LYS A 83 4.21 2.40 -14.73
CA LYS A 83 3.13 3.18 -15.35
C LYS A 83 2.54 2.49 -16.59
N LYS A 84 3.27 1.54 -17.18
CA LYS A 84 2.87 0.81 -18.38
C LYS A 84 3.07 -0.70 -18.19
N LEU A 85 2.26 -1.50 -18.89
CA LEU A 85 2.41 -2.96 -18.93
C LEU A 85 3.77 -3.41 -19.48
N THR A 86 4.39 -2.59 -20.34
CA THR A 86 5.73 -2.82 -20.89
C THR A 86 6.84 -2.69 -19.86
N ASP A 87 6.55 -2.21 -18.66
CA ASP A 87 7.56 -2.04 -17.60
C ASP A 87 7.85 -3.36 -16.84
N ASN A 88 7.11 -4.45 -17.12
CA ASN A 88 7.25 -5.73 -16.43
C ASN A 88 8.68 -6.30 -16.46
N ASP A 89 9.36 -6.25 -17.60
CA ASP A 89 10.73 -6.76 -17.71
C ASP A 89 11.69 -6.03 -16.77
N LYS A 90 11.50 -4.71 -16.61
CA LYS A 90 12.29 -3.87 -15.70
C LYS A 90 11.98 -4.15 -14.23
N ILE A 91 10.72 -4.45 -13.91
CA ILE A 91 10.33 -4.89 -12.56
C ILE A 91 11.10 -6.18 -12.23
N PHE A 92 11.19 -7.14 -13.16
CA PHE A 92 11.96 -8.37 -12.95
C PHE A 92 13.46 -8.12 -12.78
N GLU A 93 14.04 -7.18 -13.54
CA GLU A 93 15.45 -6.80 -13.36
C GLU A 93 15.72 -6.23 -11.96
N ILE A 94 14.81 -5.39 -11.44
CA ILE A 94 14.94 -4.81 -10.10
C ILE A 94 14.75 -5.87 -9.02
N LEU A 95 13.76 -6.76 -9.16
CA LEU A 95 13.59 -7.89 -8.23
C LEU A 95 14.87 -8.74 -8.17
N LYS A 96 15.46 -9.04 -9.33
CA LYS A 96 16.73 -9.77 -9.42
C LYS A 96 17.89 -9.00 -8.78
N PHE A 97 17.94 -7.68 -8.95
CA PHE A 97 18.93 -6.83 -8.28
C PHE A 97 18.82 -6.89 -6.75
N PHE A 98 17.60 -6.93 -6.22
CA PHE A 98 17.36 -7.14 -4.79
C PHE A 98 17.50 -8.61 -4.33
N GLY A 99 17.72 -9.55 -5.27
CA GLY A 99 17.79 -10.98 -4.96
C GLY A 99 16.46 -11.59 -4.55
N ILE A 100 15.34 -11.02 -5.00
CA ILE A 100 13.98 -11.45 -4.66
C ILE A 100 13.42 -12.28 -5.81
N GLU A 101 12.94 -13.48 -5.49
CA GLU A 101 12.30 -14.36 -6.47
C GLU A 101 10.85 -13.95 -6.71
N LYS A 102 10.34 -14.15 -7.94
CA LYS A 102 8.95 -13.83 -8.28
C LYS A 102 7.95 -14.57 -7.37
N SER A 103 8.28 -15.80 -6.95
CA SER A 103 7.46 -16.61 -6.04
C SER A 103 7.28 -15.99 -4.65
N GLU A 104 8.13 -15.03 -4.27
CA GLU A 104 8.01 -14.27 -3.02
C GLU A 104 7.01 -13.11 -3.12
N SER A 105 6.42 -12.89 -4.30
CA SER A 105 5.44 -11.83 -4.52
C SER A 105 4.18 -12.04 -3.68
N ILE A 106 3.73 -10.97 -3.02
CA ILE A 106 2.54 -11.00 -2.16
C ILE A 106 1.42 -10.12 -2.73
N ILE A 107 0.31 -10.76 -3.10
CA ILE A 107 -0.90 -10.08 -3.62
C ILE A 107 -1.73 -9.47 -2.47
N LYS A 108 -1.60 -10.01 -1.25
CA LYS A 108 -2.25 -9.47 -0.05
C LYS A 108 -1.71 -8.07 0.27
N SER A 109 -2.59 -7.22 0.79
CA SER A 109 -2.27 -5.89 1.31
C SER A 109 -1.88 -5.98 2.78
N TYR A 110 -1.19 -4.96 3.31
CA TYR A 110 -0.79 -4.94 4.72
C TYR A 110 -1.97 -5.11 5.70
N PRO A 111 -3.16 -4.50 5.49
CA PRO A 111 -4.33 -4.79 6.32
C PRO A 111 -4.74 -6.28 6.32
N GLU A 112 -4.72 -6.93 5.15
CA GLU A 112 -5.04 -8.37 5.02
C GLU A 112 -4.00 -9.21 5.79
N LEU A 113 -2.71 -8.91 5.62
CA LEU A 113 -1.61 -9.60 6.30
C LEU A 113 -1.66 -9.44 7.83
N LEU A 114 -1.92 -8.22 8.34
CA LEU A 114 -2.06 -7.97 9.77
C LEU A 114 -3.26 -8.70 10.36
N THR A 115 -4.38 -8.73 9.63
CA THR A 115 -5.59 -9.43 10.07
C THR A 115 -5.32 -10.93 10.20
N GLU A 116 -4.64 -11.54 9.22
CA GLU A 116 -4.26 -12.96 9.27
C GLU A 116 -3.28 -13.27 10.40
N LYS A 117 -2.36 -12.36 10.70
CA LYS A 117 -1.40 -12.51 11.80
C LYS A 117 -2.07 -12.46 13.17
N ASN A 118 -3.04 -11.56 13.36
CA ASN A 118 -3.76 -11.39 14.63
C ASN A 118 -4.79 -12.51 14.91
N LEU A 119 -5.11 -13.35 13.93
CA LEU A 119 -5.97 -14.52 14.09
C LEU A 119 -5.18 -15.79 14.52
N ARG A 120 -3.85 -15.71 14.62
CA ARG A 120 -2.97 -16.78 15.11
C ARG A 120 -2.54 -16.50 16.54
#